data_AF-A0A6P0NBY1-F1
#
_entry.id   AF-A0A6P0NBY1-F1
#
_cell.length_a   1.000
_cell.length_b   1.000
_cell.length_c   1.000
_cell.angle_alpha   90.00
_cell.angle_beta   90.00
_cell.angle_gamma   90.00
#
_symmetry.space_group_name_H-M   'P 1'
#
loop_
_entity.id
_entity.type
_entity.pdbx_description
1 polymer ?
#
loop_
_entity_poly.entity_id
_entity_poly.type
_entity_poly.pdbx_seq_one_letter_code
_entity_poly.pdbx_strand_id
1 'polypeptide(L)'
;MATSNQLESLLLQLDDRSYKSYRDIKGSYQFPDFTLVIDRVQGDPFASPSQVRVYLPQSVAGFPSELYRTDSRAIALEDYLTRSFDWVAGEMSCRRGTGNSGLIAITRVGQSVLERTSALVSDQEVEIRFVVGLPARGRRISGRQAAEMLCQDIPDIIEQSIKYEVLDPAAIKHHVKTVEDADWLRQQLGTRELVAFIPNGAILPRSSGVDDKPLQEDAIAFQSPKTLEVAFTCPNRGLITGMGIPKGITLIVGGGYHGKSTMLKAIELGVYNHIPGDGRELVVTNPTAVKIRAEDGRGISGVDISPFINQLPHGRSTEKFSTTNASGSTSQAANIIEALEAGTELLLVDEDTAATNFMIRDRRMQELIAKDKEPITPFIDKVQQLYTEYGVSTILVIGGSGDYFDVADTVIAMDNFQPQDVTEKAQLIAKNYFTERTAEGGKNFGT
;
A
#
# COMPACT_ATOMS: atom_id res chain seq x y z
N MET A 1 36.84 -6.96 17.10
CA MET A 1 36.21 -7.07 15.77
C MET A 1 37.32 -7.34 14.76
N ALA A 2 37.10 -8.16 13.74
CA ALA A 2 38.09 -8.33 12.68
C ALA A 2 38.16 -7.06 11.82
N THR A 3 39.24 -6.84 11.07
CA THR A 3 39.40 -5.68 10.17
C THR A 3 39.07 -6.03 8.73
N SER A 4 38.82 -5.03 7.88
CA SER A 4 38.65 -5.22 6.43
C SER A 4 39.85 -5.95 5.79
N ASN A 5 41.09 -5.64 6.18
CA ASN A 5 42.29 -6.33 5.70
C ASN A 5 42.32 -7.82 6.07
N GLN A 6 41.76 -8.18 7.24
CA GLN A 6 41.62 -9.58 7.65
C GLN A 6 40.55 -10.30 6.84
N LEU A 7 39.43 -9.63 6.51
CA LEU A 7 38.42 -10.15 5.60
C LEU A 7 39.01 -10.40 4.20
N GLU A 8 39.72 -9.42 3.65
CA GLU A 8 40.36 -9.52 2.34
C GLU A 8 41.36 -10.70 2.31
N SER A 9 42.24 -10.77 3.31
CA SER A 9 43.22 -11.86 3.43
C SER A 9 42.52 -13.24 3.52
N LEU A 10 41.43 -13.34 4.28
CA LEU A 10 40.64 -14.57 4.39
C LEU A 10 40.01 -14.94 3.03
N LEU A 11 39.41 -14.00 2.32
CA LEU A 11 38.80 -14.24 1.01
C LEU A 11 39.84 -14.72 -0.02
N LEU A 12 41.04 -14.14 -0.02
CA LEU A 12 42.14 -14.58 -0.86
C LEU A 12 42.64 -15.99 -0.50
N GLN A 13 42.67 -16.35 0.78
CA GLN A 13 43.02 -17.71 1.24
C GLN A 13 41.95 -18.76 0.90
N LEU A 14 40.69 -18.34 0.77
CA LEU A 14 39.57 -19.19 0.39
C LEU A 14 39.47 -19.41 -1.12
N ASP A 15 40.25 -18.71 -1.95
CA ASP A 15 40.22 -18.85 -3.41
C ASP A 15 40.42 -20.31 -3.86
N ASP A 16 39.63 -20.74 -4.84
CA ASP A 16 39.56 -22.11 -5.38
C ASP A 16 39.15 -23.22 -4.36
N ARG A 17 38.87 -22.89 -3.09
CA ARG A 17 38.31 -23.85 -2.13
C ARG A 17 36.85 -24.19 -2.43
N SER A 18 36.33 -25.24 -1.78
CA SER A 18 34.90 -25.59 -1.85
C SER A 18 34.04 -24.42 -1.40
N TYR A 19 32.94 -24.15 -2.10
CA TYR A 19 31.99 -23.08 -1.80
C TYR A 19 31.51 -23.06 -0.35
N LYS A 20 31.37 -24.23 0.29
CA LYS A 20 30.97 -24.35 1.70
C LYS A 20 31.92 -23.61 2.66
N SER A 21 33.16 -23.38 2.26
CA SER A 21 34.17 -22.68 3.06
C SER A 21 33.88 -21.19 3.21
N TYR A 22 32.99 -20.59 2.41
CA TYR A 22 32.52 -19.23 2.67
C TYR A 22 31.85 -19.11 4.05
N ARG A 23 31.41 -20.19 4.71
CA ARG A 23 30.89 -20.11 6.09
C ARG A 23 31.89 -19.46 7.06
N ASP A 24 33.18 -19.51 6.75
CA ASP A 24 34.26 -18.95 7.56
C ASP A 24 34.28 -17.41 7.52
N ILE A 25 33.65 -16.76 6.52
CA ILE A 25 33.53 -15.29 6.46
C ILE A 25 32.38 -14.74 7.29
N LYS A 26 31.62 -15.59 7.99
CA LYS A 26 30.53 -15.13 8.85
C LYS A 26 31.12 -14.36 10.04
N GLY A 27 30.67 -13.13 10.26
CA GLY A 27 31.16 -12.30 11.36
C GLY A 27 31.00 -10.80 11.11
N SER A 28 31.69 -10.01 11.94
CA SER A 28 31.71 -8.55 11.86
C SER A 28 33.12 -8.05 11.57
N TYR A 29 33.21 -7.13 10.61
CA TYR A 29 34.46 -6.59 10.08
C TYR A 29 34.42 -5.07 10.11
N GLN A 30 35.39 -4.46 10.79
CA GLN A 30 35.56 -3.02 10.87
C GLN A 30 36.25 -2.52 9.59
N PHE A 31 35.54 -1.66 8.87
CA PHE A 31 36.08 -0.80 7.80
C PHE A 31 36.41 0.57 8.39
N PRO A 32 37.11 1.46 7.65
CA PRO A 32 37.44 2.80 8.17
C PRO A 32 36.21 3.58 8.67
N ASP A 33 35.13 3.54 7.89
CA ASP A 33 33.97 4.39 8.10
C ASP A 33 32.75 3.65 8.67
N PHE A 34 32.68 2.33 8.46
CA PHE A 34 31.52 1.52 8.81
C PHE A 34 31.92 0.14 9.36
N THR A 35 30.95 -0.58 9.91
CA THR A 35 31.09 -2.00 10.24
C THR A 35 30.28 -2.84 9.26
N LEU A 36 30.92 -3.78 8.56
CA LEU A 36 30.24 -4.80 7.76
C LEU A 36 29.93 -6.01 8.64
N VAL A 37 28.69 -6.48 8.60
CA VAL A 37 28.24 -7.71 9.27
C VAL A 37 27.71 -8.68 8.25
N ILE A 38 28.25 -9.91 8.25
CA ILE A 38 27.82 -11.01 7.40
C ILE A 38 27.04 -11.98 8.29
N ASP A 39 25.70 -11.84 8.33
CA ASP A 39 24.83 -12.61 9.22
C ASP A 39 24.63 -14.05 8.74
N ARG A 40 24.41 -14.19 7.42
CA ARG A 40 24.14 -15.47 6.78
C ARG A 40 24.91 -15.58 5.48
N VAL A 41 25.65 -16.67 5.36
CA VAL A 41 26.34 -17.06 4.13
C VAL A 41 25.49 -18.06 3.35
N GLN A 42 25.29 -17.82 2.05
CA GLN A 42 24.56 -18.75 1.18
C GLN A 42 25.30 -20.09 1.06
N GLY A 43 24.56 -21.21 1.06
CA GLY A 43 25.16 -22.55 1.10
C GLY A 43 25.70 -23.07 -0.24
N ASP A 44 25.23 -22.49 -1.35
CA ASP A 44 25.56 -22.84 -2.73
C ASP A 44 25.37 -21.58 -3.61
N PRO A 45 26.08 -21.42 -4.75
CA PRO A 45 25.95 -20.24 -5.60
C PRO A 45 24.54 -19.98 -6.16
N PHE A 46 23.69 -21.01 -6.25
CA PHE A 46 22.30 -20.89 -6.73
C PHE A 46 21.29 -20.70 -5.59
N ALA A 47 21.72 -20.80 -4.33
CA ALA A 47 20.84 -20.59 -3.19
C ALA A 47 20.51 -19.09 -3.00
N SER A 48 19.50 -18.81 -2.18
CA SER A 48 19.18 -17.44 -1.75
C SER A 48 20.46 -16.72 -1.31
N PRO A 49 20.72 -15.50 -1.80
CA PRO A 49 21.96 -14.78 -1.55
C PRO A 49 22.27 -14.58 -0.06
N SER A 50 23.54 -14.29 0.23
CA SER A 50 24.04 -14.06 1.58
C SER A 50 23.47 -12.76 2.13
N GLN A 51 23.08 -12.76 3.41
CA GLN A 51 22.49 -11.59 4.07
C GLN A 51 23.60 -10.84 4.80
N VAL A 52 23.68 -9.54 4.51
CA VAL A 52 24.70 -8.64 5.02
C VAL A 52 24.07 -7.35 5.49
N ARG A 53 24.71 -6.72 6.46
CA ARG A 53 24.28 -5.43 7.00
C ARG A 53 25.49 -4.56 7.25
N VAL A 54 25.32 -3.26 7.11
CA VAL A 54 26.36 -2.28 7.42
C VAL A 54 25.83 -1.30 8.46
N TYR A 55 26.69 -0.94 9.41
CA TYR A 55 26.43 0.08 10.41
C TYR A 55 27.38 1.26 10.16
N LEU A 56 26.81 2.43 9.89
CA LEU A 56 27.54 3.66 9.64
C LEU A 56 27.24 4.65 10.78
N PRO A 57 28.21 4.99 11.65
CA PRO A 57 28.00 5.95 12.73
C PRO A 57 27.51 7.31 12.19
N GLN A 58 26.63 8.00 12.92
CA GLN A 58 26.13 9.32 12.50
C GLN A 58 27.24 10.38 12.36
N SER A 59 28.36 10.22 13.06
CA SER A 59 29.54 11.08 12.87
C SER A 59 30.14 10.99 11.46
N VAL A 60 29.84 9.91 10.73
CA VAL A 60 30.25 9.69 9.33
C VAL A 60 29.07 9.89 8.39
N ALA A 61 27.90 9.31 8.70
CA ALA A 61 26.70 9.44 7.87
C ALA A 61 26.23 10.90 7.74
N GLY A 62 26.34 11.68 8.82
CA GLY A 62 26.17 13.13 8.80
C GLY A 62 24.75 13.63 8.56
N PHE A 63 23.72 12.79 8.74
CA PHE A 63 22.34 13.23 8.50
C PHE A 63 21.88 14.18 9.61
N PRO A 64 21.38 15.39 9.27
CA PRO A 64 20.78 16.29 10.25
C PRO A 64 19.60 15.64 10.96
N SER A 65 19.52 15.75 12.29
CA SER A 65 18.42 15.18 13.08
C SER A 65 17.04 15.69 12.69
N GLU A 66 16.95 16.88 12.08
CA GLU A 66 15.70 17.38 11.50
C GLU A 66 15.08 16.43 10.47
N LEU A 67 15.86 15.55 9.85
CA LEU A 67 15.40 14.60 8.84
C LEU A 67 14.83 13.30 9.41
N TYR A 68 15.02 13.01 10.70
CA TYR A 68 14.55 11.76 11.33
C TYR A 68 14.06 11.92 12.78
N ARG A 69 13.90 13.14 13.28
CA ARG A 69 13.42 13.44 14.64
C ARG A 69 12.01 12.95 14.99
N THR A 70 11.23 12.54 13.99
CA THR A 70 9.85 12.06 14.11
C THR A 70 9.70 10.83 13.24
N ASP A 71 8.89 9.85 13.65
CA ASP A 71 8.72 8.57 12.93
C ASP A 71 8.42 8.76 11.44
N SER A 72 7.50 9.67 11.09
CA SER A 72 7.15 9.99 9.70
C SER A 72 8.36 10.42 8.86
N ARG A 73 9.23 11.27 9.44
CA ARG A 73 10.44 11.74 8.78
C ARG A 73 11.52 10.65 8.73
N ALA A 74 11.67 9.87 9.80
CA ALA A 74 12.61 8.75 9.84
C ALA A 74 12.29 7.71 8.75
N ILE A 75 11.03 7.28 8.65
CA ILE A 75 10.54 6.37 7.61
C ILE A 75 10.80 6.95 6.21
N ALA A 76 10.58 8.24 6.00
CA ALA A 76 10.85 8.89 4.73
C ALA A 76 12.34 8.93 4.38
N LEU A 77 13.21 9.20 5.35
CA LEU A 77 14.65 9.17 5.14
C LEU A 77 15.14 7.74 4.85
N GLU A 78 14.65 6.75 5.59
CA GLU A 78 14.97 5.33 5.38
C GLU A 78 14.54 4.82 3.99
N ASP A 79 13.37 5.24 3.51
CA ASP A 79 12.91 4.95 2.14
C ASP A 79 13.83 5.60 1.10
N TYR A 80 14.22 6.87 1.31
CA TYR A 80 15.18 7.55 0.43
C TYR A 80 16.53 6.83 0.38
N LEU A 81 17.08 6.43 1.53
CA LEU A 81 18.36 5.71 1.61
C LEU A 81 18.28 4.33 0.97
N THR A 82 17.16 3.63 1.13
CA THR A 82 16.92 2.36 0.44
C THR A 82 16.97 2.54 -1.07
N ARG A 83 16.32 3.59 -1.62
CA ARG A 83 16.34 3.89 -3.06
C ARG A 83 17.72 4.30 -3.56
N SER A 84 18.40 5.14 -2.79
CA SER A 84 19.76 5.59 -3.09
C SER A 84 20.71 4.41 -3.19
N PHE A 85 20.66 3.50 -2.20
CA PHE A 85 21.46 2.28 -2.21
C PHE A 85 21.10 1.37 -3.37
N ASP A 86 19.80 1.14 -3.65
CA ASP A 86 19.35 0.30 -4.77
C ASP A 86 19.86 0.80 -6.12
N TRP A 87 19.83 2.13 -6.33
CA TRP A 87 20.32 2.76 -7.56
C TRP A 87 21.83 2.55 -7.74
N VAL A 88 22.64 2.92 -6.73
CA VAL A 88 24.10 2.77 -6.81
C VAL A 88 24.50 1.29 -6.92
N ALA A 89 23.88 0.42 -6.12
CA ALA A 89 24.13 -1.02 -6.18
C ALA A 89 23.76 -1.62 -7.54
N GLY A 90 22.70 -1.12 -8.19
CA GLY A 90 22.29 -1.53 -9.53
C GLY A 90 23.33 -1.24 -10.61
N GLU A 91 24.01 -0.09 -10.52
CA GLU A 91 25.07 0.31 -11.45
C GLU A 91 26.37 -0.50 -11.24
N MET A 92 26.67 -0.89 -10.00
CA MET A 92 27.90 -1.62 -9.65
C MET A 92 27.74 -3.15 -9.66
N SER A 93 26.52 -3.66 -9.45
CA SER A 93 26.23 -5.09 -9.42
C SER A 93 26.43 -5.72 -10.80
N CYS A 94 27.45 -6.57 -10.93
CA CYS A 94 27.78 -7.23 -12.19
C CYS A 94 27.94 -8.74 -11.99
N ARG A 95 27.80 -9.52 -13.07
CA ARG A 95 27.90 -10.98 -12.99
C ARG A 95 29.35 -11.42 -12.77
N ARG A 96 29.63 -12.05 -11.63
CA ARG A 96 30.98 -12.54 -11.21
C ARG A 96 31.10 -14.07 -11.21
N GLY A 97 30.25 -14.77 -11.97
CA GLY A 97 30.33 -16.23 -12.13
C GLY A 97 28.99 -16.96 -12.25
N THR A 98 28.86 -18.06 -11.51
CA THR A 98 27.70 -18.98 -11.55
C THR A 98 26.60 -18.61 -10.56
N GLY A 99 25.33 -18.88 -10.93
CA GLY A 99 24.18 -18.58 -10.06
C GLY A 99 24.07 -17.09 -9.77
N ASN A 100 23.92 -16.74 -8.49
CA ASN A 100 23.79 -15.36 -8.02
C ASN A 100 25.13 -14.62 -7.92
N SER A 101 26.25 -15.20 -8.37
CA SER A 101 27.59 -14.62 -8.23
C SER A 101 27.68 -13.18 -8.75
N GLY A 102 28.04 -12.26 -7.85
CA GLY A 102 28.22 -10.83 -8.12
C GLY A 102 26.97 -9.96 -7.93
N LEU A 103 25.83 -10.55 -7.57
CA LEU A 103 24.63 -9.80 -7.21
C LEU A 103 24.89 -8.94 -5.96
N ILE A 104 24.62 -7.65 -6.02
CA ILE A 104 24.44 -6.78 -4.86
C ILE A 104 23.03 -6.20 -4.97
N ALA A 105 22.18 -6.44 -3.96
CA ALA A 105 20.80 -5.99 -4.03
C ALA A 105 20.24 -5.68 -2.65
N ILE A 106 19.40 -4.65 -2.59
CA ILE A 106 18.55 -4.31 -1.45
C ILE A 106 17.09 -4.64 -1.80
N THR A 107 16.18 -4.48 -0.84
CA THR A 107 14.74 -4.66 -1.11
C THR A 107 14.30 -3.69 -2.21
N ARG A 108 13.57 -4.21 -3.20
CA ARG A 108 12.98 -3.35 -4.25
C ARG A 108 11.79 -2.60 -3.68
N VAL A 109 11.72 -1.32 -3.98
CA VAL A 109 10.64 -0.43 -3.52
C VAL A 109 9.85 0.12 -4.70
N GLY A 110 8.53 0.21 -4.53
CA GLY A 110 7.61 0.81 -5.50
C GLY A 110 7.40 2.30 -5.23
N GLN A 111 6.22 2.79 -5.61
CA GLN A 111 5.85 4.21 -5.41
C GLN A 111 5.50 4.55 -3.96
N SER A 112 5.09 3.56 -3.16
CA SER A 112 4.71 3.76 -1.76
C SER A 112 5.92 3.80 -0.83
N VAL A 113 5.88 4.70 0.14
CA VAL A 113 6.82 4.86 1.25
C VAL A 113 6.28 4.07 2.43
N LEU A 114 7.01 3.03 2.84
CA LEU A 114 6.63 2.15 3.95
C LEU A 114 7.79 2.07 4.93
N GLU A 115 7.46 1.88 6.21
CA GLU A 115 8.43 1.42 7.21
C GLU A 115 8.97 0.05 6.80
N ARG A 116 10.29 -0.08 6.74
CA ARG A 116 10.98 -1.29 6.29
C ARG A 116 12.23 -1.51 7.12
N THR A 117 12.73 -2.73 7.07
CA THR A 117 13.99 -3.07 7.74
C THR A 117 15.21 -2.89 6.82
N SER A 118 15.05 -2.39 5.60
CA SER A 118 16.15 -2.26 4.62
C SER A 118 17.12 -1.15 4.96
N ALA A 119 16.62 -0.07 5.55
CA ALA A 119 17.40 1.02 6.11
C ALA A 119 16.79 1.39 7.45
N LEU A 120 17.62 1.70 8.44
CA LEU A 120 17.20 2.20 9.74
C LEU A 120 18.07 3.39 10.11
N VAL A 121 17.47 4.48 10.58
CA VAL A 121 18.20 5.69 10.99
C VAL A 121 17.94 5.99 12.45
N SER A 122 19.02 6.24 13.20
CA SER A 122 18.97 6.62 14.62
C SER A 122 19.92 7.79 14.90
N ASP A 123 19.91 8.27 16.14
CA ASP A 123 20.87 9.27 16.62
C ASP A 123 22.30 8.74 16.67
N GLN A 124 22.49 7.42 16.72
CA GLN A 124 23.79 6.78 16.85
C GLN A 124 24.37 6.40 15.49
N GLU A 125 23.54 5.82 14.62
CA GLU A 125 23.99 5.18 13.38
C GLU A 125 22.88 5.04 12.33
N VAL A 126 23.32 4.80 11.09
CA VAL A 126 22.52 4.33 9.97
C VAL A 126 22.84 2.86 9.74
N GLU A 127 21.81 2.01 9.72
CA GLU A 127 21.92 0.60 9.36
C GLU A 127 21.34 0.35 7.97
N ILE A 128 22.08 -0.30 7.07
CA ILE A 128 21.54 -0.78 5.78
C ILE A 128 21.61 -2.30 5.72
N ARG A 129 20.50 -2.94 5.35
CA ARG A 129 20.39 -4.39 5.21
C ARG A 129 20.19 -4.77 3.76
N PHE A 130 21.08 -5.59 3.23
CA PHE A 130 21.09 -5.97 1.82
C PHE A 130 21.59 -7.41 1.64
N VAL A 131 21.65 -7.86 0.40
CA VAL A 131 22.12 -9.19 0.06
C VAL A 131 23.24 -9.16 -0.95
N VAL A 132 24.13 -10.14 -0.84
CA VAL A 132 25.27 -10.32 -1.75
C VAL A 132 25.34 -11.76 -2.23
N GLY A 133 25.45 -11.93 -3.54
CA GLY A 133 25.68 -13.22 -4.18
C GLY A 133 27.17 -13.50 -4.27
N LEU A 134 27.69 -14.32 -3.35
CA LEU A 134 29.14 -14.54 -3.26
C LEU A 134 29.73 -15.19 -4.53
N PRO A 135 30.81 -14.65 -5.11
CA PRO A 135 31.38 -15.12 -6.37
C PRO A 135 31.86 -16.57 -6.37
N ALA A 136 31.56 -17.30 -7.44
CA ALA A 136 32.00 -18.68 -7.64
C ALA A 136 32.17 -19.09 -9.10
N ARG A 137 33.05 -20.06 -9.32
CA ARG A 137 33.24 -20.80 -10.57
C ARG A 137 32.73 -22.23 -10.38
N GLY A 138 31.47 -22.47 -10.71
CA GLY A 138 30.79 -23.71 -10.32
C GLY A 138 30.67 -23.76 -8.80
N ARG A 139 31.19 -24.82 -8.15
CA ARG A 139 31.18 -24.94 -6.67
C ARG A 139 32.51 -24.59 -6.02
N ARG A 140 33.37 -23.84 -6.71
CA ARG A 140 34.62 -23.33 -6.17
C ARG A 140 34.55 -21.82 -5.96
N ILE A 141 35.10 -21.37 -4.85
CA ILE A 141 35.15 -19.98 -4.44
C ILE A 141 36.00 -19.17 -5.44
N SER A 142 35.49 -18.03 -5.88
CA SER A 142 36.28 -17.02 -6.58
C SER A 142 36.71 -15.94 -5.57
N GLY A 143 37.73 -16.26 -4.77
CA GLY A 143 38.13 -15.47 -3.60
C GLY A 143 38.59 -14.07 -3.96
N ARG A 144 39.32 -13.91 -5.07
CA ARG A 144 39.74 -12.59 -5.58
C ARG A 144 38.55 -11.71 -5.96
N GLN A 145 37.57 -12.29 -6.65
CA GLN A 145 36.34 -11.58 -7.05
C GLN A 145 35.47 -11.23 -5.84
N ALA A 146 35.47 -12.08 -4.81
CA ALA A 146 34.78 -11.81 -3.56
C ALA A 146 35.48 -10.73 -2.72
N ALA A 147 36.81 -10.70 -2.72
CA ALA A 147 37.60 -9.66 -2.08
C ALA A 147 37.32 -8.29 -2.73
N GLU A 148 37.37 -8.20 -4.05
CA GLU A 148 37.00 -6.99 -4.81
C GLU A 148 35.56 -6.56 -4.48
N MET A 149 34.59 -7.48 -4.56
CA MET A 149 33.19 -7.17 -4.27
C MET A 149 32.94 -6.69 -2.84
N LEU A 150 33.47 -7.41 -1.82
CA LEU A 150 33.18 -7.10 -0.42
C LEU A 150 34.07 -5.99 0.16
N CYS A 151 35.28 -5.82 -0.37
CA CYS A 151 36.29 -4.91 0.19
C CYS A 151 36.55 -3.67 -0.70
N GLN A 152 35.96 -3.58 -1.90
CA GLN A 152 36.04 -2.41 -2.78
C GLN A 152 34.64 -1.95 -3.21
N ASP A 153 33.85 -2.79 -3.92
CA ASP A 153 32.54 -2.36 -4.41
C ASP A 153 31.58 -1.94 -3.27
N ILE A 154 31.47 -2.73 -2.19
CA ILE A 154 30.58 -2.39 -1.07
C ILE A 154 30.98 -1.06 -0.41
N PRO A 155 32.25 -0.83 -0.02
CA PRO A 155 32.70 0.49 0.41
C PRO A 155 32.33 1.62 -0.55
N ASP A 156 32.52 1.43 -1.86
CA ASP A 156 32.21 2.45 -2.87
C ASP A 156 30.70 2.74 -2.98
N ILE A 157 29.85 1.70 -2.85
CA ILE A 157 28.39 1.86 -2.80
C ILE A 157 28.01 2.67 -1.55
N ILE A 158 28.57 2.32 -0.40
CA ILE A 158 28.30 3.02 0.88
C ILE A 158 28.69 4.49 0.78
N GLU A 159 29.88 4.76 0.24
CA GLU A 159 30.41 6.10 0.03
C GLU A 159 29.45 6.97 -0.78
N GLN A 160 28.87 6.42 -1.85
CA GLN A 160 28.04 7.14 -2.81
C GLN A 160 26.55 7.20 -2.44
N SER A 161 26.06 6.33 -1.56
CA SER A 161 24.61 6.16 -1.36
C SER A 161 24.07 6.54 0.02
N ILE A 162 24.90 6.57 1.07
CA ILE A 162 24.42 6.70 2.45
C ILE A 162 25.20 7.69 3.33
N LYS A 163 25.93 8.62 2.72
CA LYS A 163 26.52 9.79 3.41
C LYS A 163 25.80 11.06 2.99
N TYR A 164 25.43 11.90 3.94
CA TYR A 164 24.67 13.12 3.67
C TYR A 164 25.41 14.11 2.75
N GLU A 165 26.73 14.17 2.86
CA GLU A 165 27.56 15.12 2.09
C GLU A 165 27.64 14.81 0.59
N VAL A 166 27.42 13.55 0.18
CA VAL A 166 27.44 13.15 -1.23
C VAL A 166 26.06 13.16 -1.88
N LEU A 167 25.00 13.11 -1.07
CA LEU A 167 23.62 13.08 -1.53
C LEU A 167 23.09 14.50 -1.72
N ASP A 168 22.08 14.66 -2.59
CA ASP A 168 21.43 15.97 -2.79
C ASP A 168 20.58 16.36 -1.57
N PRO A 169 21.00 17.39 -0.79
CA PRO A 169 20.26 17.81 0.40
C PRO A 169 18.85 18.33 0.08
N ALA A 170 18.65 18.91 -1.10
CA ALA A 170 17.36 19.44 -1.52
C ALA A 170 16.40 18.29 -1.87
N ALA A 171 16.88 17.26 -2.57
CA ALA A 171 16.10 16.07 -2.88
C ALA A 171 15.67 15.31 -1.61
N ILE A 172 16.58 15.10 -0.66
CA ILE A 172 16.26 14.46 0.62
C ILE A 172 15.19 15.26 1.37
N LYS A 173 15.40 16.58 1.50
CA LYS A 173 14.44 17.45 2.18
C LYS A 173 13.08 17.43 1.49
N HIS A 174 13.03 17.43 0.16
CA HIS A 174 11.78 17.35 -0.58
C HIS A 174 11.05 16.02 -0.33
N HIS A 175 11.78 14.90 -0.32
CA HIS A 175 11.23 13.58 -0.04
C HIS A 175 10.63 13.51 1.37
N VAL A 176 11.43 13.85 2.39
CA VAL A 176 11.01 13.83 3.80
C VAL A 176 9.80 14.74 4.05
N LYS A 177 9.82 15.97 3.53
CA LYS A 177 8.73 16.94 3.71
C LYS A 177 7.42 16.49 3.04
N THR A 178 7.51 15.86 1.87
CA THR A 178 6.33 15.37 1.15
C THR A 178 5.63 14.27 1.94
N VAL A 179 6.40 13.32 2.48
CA VAL A 179 5.87 12.22 3.29
C VAL A 179 5.27 12.75 4.61
N GLU A 180 5.96 13.68 5.28
CA GLU A 180 5.44 14.29 6.51
C GLU A 180 4.14 15.07 6.27
N ASP A 181 4.03 15.80 5.15
CA ASP A 181 2.79 16.51 4.80
C ASP A 181 1.64 15.53 4.54
N ALA A 182 1.88 14.41 3.85
CA ALA A 182 0.87 13.39 3.60
C ALA A 182 0.41 12.72 4.91
N ASP A 183 1.35 12.36 5.77
CA ASP A 183 1.03 11.77 7.08
C ASP A 183 0.24 12.74 7.97
N TRP A 184 0.68 14.00 8.03
CA TRP A 184 -0.04 15.04 8.75
C TRP A 184 -1.46 15.24 8.21
N LEU A 185 -1.63 15.33 6.88
CA LEU A 185 -2.96 15.45 6.26
C LEU A 185 -3.88 14.30 6.64
N ARG A 186 -3.36 13.07 6.62
CA ARG A 186 -4.12 11.88 6.99
C ARG A 186 -4.62 11.97 8.44
N GLN A 187 -3.77 12.44 9.35
CA GLN A 187 -4.15 12.67 10.76
C GLN A 187 -5.23 13.75 10.92
N GLN A 188 -5.33 14.71 10.00
CA GLN A 188 -6.35 15.76 10.06
C GLN A 188 -7.74 15.31 9.58
N LEU A 189 -7.84 14.22 8.81
CA LEU A 189 -9.11 13.80 8.19
C LEU A 189 -10.24 13.64 9.21
N GLY A 190 -9.98 12.90 10.30
CA GLY A 190 -10.96 12.64 11.35
C GLY A 190 -11.51 13.91 11.99
N THR A 191 -10.64 14.89 12.28
CA THR A 191 -11.04 16.18 12.90
C THR A 191 -11.91 17.06 12.00
N ARG A 192 -11.92 16.77 10.69
CA ARG A 192 -12.73 17.47 9.69
C ARG A 192 -13.93 16.67 9.22
N GLU A 193 -14.25 15.57 9.89
CA GLU A 193 -15.32 14.66 9.50
C GLU A 193 -15.16 14.15 8.05
N LEU A 194 -13.90 13.94 7.63
CA LEU A 194 -13.55 13.40 6.31
C LEU A 194 -12.99 11.98 6.44
N VAL A 195 -13.17 11.20 5.38
CA VAL A 195 -12.60 9.84 5.24
C VAL A 195 -11.51 9.77 4.17
N ALA A 196 -11.46 10.73 3.25
CA ALA A 196 -10.40 10.85 2.26
C ALA A 196 -10.24 12.30 1.78
N PHE A 197 -9.08 12.61 1.22
CA PHE A 197 -8.77 13.89 0.59
C PHE A 197 -7.96 13.66 -0.70
N ILE A 198 -8.36 14.35 -1.77
CA ILE A 198 -7.67 14.34 -3.07
C ILE A 198 -7.30 15.79 -3.44
N PRO A 199 -6.01 16.15 -3.50
CA PRO A 199 -5.60 17.52 -3.82
C PRO A 199 -5.89 17.88 -5.27
N ASN A 200 -6.19 19.14 -5.52
CA ASN A 200 -6.23 19.67 -6.88
C ASN A 200 -4.85 19.51 -7.54
N GLY A 201 -4.83 19.13 -8.81
CA GLY A 201 -3.61 18.85 -9.57
C GLY A 201 -3.08 17.42 -9.43
N ALA A 202 -3.72 16.55 -8.63
CA ALA A 202 -3.31 15.15 -8.52
C ALA A 202 -3.37 14.42 -9.87
N ILE A 203 -2.42 13.51 -10.11
CA ILE A 203 -2.42 12.60 -11.26
C ILE A 203 -2.76 11.20 -10.75
N LEU A 204 -4.05 10.85 -10.86
CA LEU A 204 -4.58 9.56 -10.42
C LEU A 204 -4.27 8.39 -11.39
N PRO A 205 -4.36 8.54 -12.73
CA PRO A 205 -4.11 7.42 -13.64
C PRO A 205 -2.64 6.99 -13.63
N ARG A 206 -2.43 5.68 -13.80
CA ARG A 206 -1.08 5.07 -13.88
C ARG A 206 -0.69 4.84 -15.33
N SER A 207 0.60 4.64 -15.59
CA SER A 207 1.14 4.46 -16.93
C SER A 207 0.59 3.20 -17.61
N SER A 208 0.36 2.12 -16.86
CA SER A 208 -0.34 0.92 -17.34
C SER A 208 -0.89 0.06 -16.19
N GLY A 209 -1.56 -1.05 -16.51
CA GLY A 209 -2.05 -1.99 -15.50
C GLY A 209 -0.94 -2.79 -14.77
N VAL A 210 0.32 -2.72 -15.22
CA VAL A 210 1.47 -3.44 -14.62
C VAL A 210 2.60 -2.52 -14.18
N ASP A 211 2.51 -1.22 -14.48
CA ASP A 211 3.47 -0.20 -14.05
C ASP A 211 2.72 0.86 -13.26
N ASP A 212 3.02 0.91 -11.97
CA ASP A 212 2.37 1.81 -11.03
C ASP A 212 2.94 3.22 -11.09
N LYS A 213 3.74 3.64 -12.09
CA LYS A 213 4.14 5.05 -12.27
C LYS A 213 2.97 5.93 -12.76
N PRO A 214 2.97 7.25 -12.55
CA PRO A 214 1.90 8.10 -13.06
C PRO A 214 1.88 8.11 -14.59
N LEU A 215 0.69 8.24 -15.15
CA LEU A 215 0.53 8.52 -16.58
C LEU A 215 1.15 9.89 -16.88
N GLN A 216 2.09 9.95 -17.83
CA GLN A 216 2.81 11.18 -18.17
C GLN A 216 2.14 11.98 -19.28
N GLU A 217 1.67 11.29 -20.32
CA GLU A 217 1.04 11.90 -21.50
C GLU A 217 -0.48 11.85 -21.37
N ASP A 218 -1.16 12.93 -21.76
CA ASP A 218 -2.63 13.06 -21.77
C ASP A 218 -3.33 12.85 -20.42
N ALA A 219 -2.59 12.87 -19.32
CA ALA A 219 -3.15 12.76 -17.98
C ALA A 219 -3.93 14.03 -17.62
N ILE A 220 -5.21 13.84 -17.27
CA ILE A 220 -6.05 14.93 -16.76
C ILE A 220 -5.81 15.08 -15.26
N ALA A 221 -5.32 16.24 -14.86
CA ALA A 221 -5.17 16.60 -13.46
C ALA A 221 -6.54 16.69 -12.78
N PHE A 222 -6.60 16.09 -11.58
CA PHE A 222 -7.80 16.08 -10.75
C PHE A 222 -8.15 17.51 -10.31
N GLN A 223 -9.42 17.89 -10.40
CA GLN A 223 -9.92 19.17 -9.91
C GLN A 223 -11.20 18.95 -9.09
N SER A 224 -11.20 19.40 -7.84
CA SER A 224 -12.36 19.28 -6.96
C SER A 224 -13.56 20.06 -7.49
N PRO A 225 -14.80 19.55 -7.35
CA PRO A 225 -15.97 20.39 -7.44
C PRO A 225 -15.99 21.36 -6.25
N LYS A 226 -16.48 22.58 -6.47
CA LYS A 226 -16.46 23.65 -5.46
C LYS A 226 -17.21 23.30 -4.17
N THR A 227 -18.24 22.48 -4.26
CA THR A 227 -19.08 22.09 -3.12
C THR A 227 -18.39 21.12 -2.16
N LEU A 228 -17.41 20.36 -2.65
CA LEU A 228 -16.60 19.42 -1.84
C LEU A 228 -15.16 19.93 -1.63
N GLU A 229 -14.85 21.15 -2.08
CA GLU A 229 -13.51 21.71 -1.97
C GLU A 229 -13.22 22.16 -0.55
N VAL A 230 -12.14 21.63 0.02
CA VAL A 230 -11.63 21.97 1.35
C VAL A 230 -10.16 22.39 1.25
N ALA A 231 -9.70 23.14 2.25
CA ALA A 231 -8.34 23.65 2.30
C ALA A 231 -7.60 23.22 3.57
N PHE A 232 -6.36 22.74 3.41
CA PHE A 232 -5.46 22.38 4.50
C PHE A 232 -4.20 23.25 4.45
N THR A 233 -3.56 23.49 5.60
CA THR A 233 -2.26 24.16 5.66
C THR A 233 -1.25 23.16 6.20
N CYS A 234 -0.57 22.46 5.30
CA CYS A 234 0.44 21.46 5.62
C CYS A 234 1.67 22.11 6.28
N PRO A 235 2.38 21.39 7.16
CA PRO A 235 3.55 21.91 7.87
C PRO A 235 4.69 22.33 6.92
N ASN A 236 4.85 21.71 5.75
CA ASN A 236 5.95 22.01 4.83
C ASN A 236 5.50 22.68 3.53
N ARG A 237 4.50 22.13 2.82
CA ARG A 237 4.01 22.65 1.53
C ARG A 237 3.09 23.87 1.68
N GLY A 238 2.58 24.13 2.87
CA GLY A 238 1.67 25.24 3.16
C GLY A 238 0.25 24.97 2.70
N LEU A 239 -0.44 25.99 2.18
CA LEU A 239 -1.84 25.88 1.77
C LEU A 239 -2.00 24.94 0.56
N ILE A 240 -2.88 23.95 0.71
CA ILE A 240 -3.34 23.09 -0.36
C ILE A 240 -4.88 23.08 -0.38
N THR A 241 -5.45 22.92 -1.58
CA THR A 241 -6.90 22.75 -1.76
C THR A 241 -7.18 21.49 -2.55
N GLY A 242 -8.36 20.92 -2.35
CA GLY A 242 -8.75 19.67 -2.99
C GLY A 242 -10.10 19.19 -2.50
N MET A 243 -10.51 18.02 -2.99
CA MET A 243 -11.78 17.42 -2.64
C MET A 243 -11.67 16.68 -1.32
N GLY A 244 -12.48 17.06 -0.34
CA GLY A 244 -12.69 16.31 0.90
C GLY A 244 -13.91 15.39 0.74
N ILE A 245 -13.72 14.09 0.98
CA ILE A 245 -14.83 13.13 1.00
C ILE A 245 -15.32 13.00 2.45
N PRO A 246 -16.56 13.38 2.77
CA PRO A 246 -17.08 13.34 4.14
C PRO A 246 -17.32 11.91 4.63
N LYS A 247 -17.40 11.74 5.96
CA LYS A 247 -17.96 10.52 6.56
C LYS A 247 -19.39 10.27 6.08
N GLY A 248 -19.76 8.99 6.00
CA GLY A 248 -21.06 8.55 5.48
C GLY A 248 -20.92 7.67 4.24
N ILE A 249 -21.96 7.68 3.41
CA ILE A 249 -22.07 6.86 2.21
C ILE A 249 -21.84 7.74 0.99
N THR A 250 -20.68 7.60 0.36
CA THR A 250 -20.32 8.31 -0.87
C THR A 250 -20.40 7.37 -2.07
N LEU A 251 -21.13 7.78 -3.10
CA LEU A 251 -21.15 7.09 -4.39
C LEU A 251 -20.24 7.78 -5.40
N ILE A 252 -19.48 7.00 -6.16
CA ILE A 252 -18.74 7.44 -7.34
C ILE A 252 -19.42 6.84 -8.57
N VAL A 253 -20.11 7.68 -9.33
CA VAL A 253 -20.95 7.30 -10.48
C VAL A 253 -20.40 7.83 -11.80
N GLY A 254 -20.99 7.42 -12.92
CA GLY A 254 -20.58 7.86 -14.27
C GLY A 254 -20.46 6.72 -15.28
N GLY A 255 -20.29 7.07 -16.55
CA GLY A 255 -20.15 6.10 -17.63
C GLY A 255 -18.93 5.18 -17.49
N GLY A 256 -18.93 4.08 -18.24
CA GLY A 256 -17.72 3.23 -18.36
C GLY A 256 -16.56 4.04 -18.93
N TYR A 257 -15.35 3.83 -18.41
CA TYR A 257 -14.12 4.50 -18.86
C TYR A 257 -13.97 6.00 -18.51
N HIS A 258 -14.83 6.56 -17.64
CA HIS A 258 -14.71 7.97 -17.20
C HIS A 258 -13.83 8.18 -15.94
N GLY A 259 -13.12 7.15 -15.44
CA GLY A 259 -12.15 7.30 -14.34
C GLY A 259 -12.64 6.95 -12.93
N LYS A 260 -13.81 6.31 -12.78
CA LYS A 260 -14.36 5.90 -11.46
C LYS A 260 -13.42 5.00 -10.66
N SER A 261 -13.05 3.84 -11.23
CA SER A 261 -12.15 2.89 -10.56
C SER A 261 -10.75 3.45 -10.39
N THR A 262 -10.30 4.34 -11.29
CA THR A 262 -9.02 5.07 -11.13
C THR A 262 -9.04 5.94 -9.88
N MET A 263 -10.11 6.70 -9.66
CA MET A 263 -10.28 7.51 -8.45
C MET A 263 -10.35 6.63 -7.19
N LEU A 264 -11.17 5.58 -7.21
CA LEU A 264 -11.28 4.66 -6.07
C LEU A 264 -9.94 3.97 -5.77
N LYS A 265 -9.15 3.61 -6.77
CA LYS A 265 -7.83 2.99 -6.59
C LYS A 265 -6.82 3.96 -5.98
N ALA A 266 -6.88 5.24 -6.33
CA ALA A 266 -6.06 6.27 -5.68
C ALA A 266 -6.45 6.45 -4.21
N ILE A 267 -7.76 6.43 -3.89
CA ILE A 267 -8.27 6.45 -2.51
C ILE A 267 -7.83 5.18 -1.75
N GLU A 268 -7.93 4.00 -2.37
CA GLU A 268 -7.48 2.72 -1.79
C GLU A 268 -6.02 2.77 -1.36
N LEU A 269 -5.15 3.34 -2.20
CA LEU A 269 -3.72 3.46 -1.89
C LEU A 269 -3.39 4.66 -1.00
N GLY A 270 -4.34 5.59 -0.75
CA GLY A 270 -4.16 6.76 0.11
C GLY A 270 -3.94 6.44 1.59
N VAL A 271 -4.10 5.17 1.98
CA VAL A 271 -3.65 4.65 3.29
C VAL A 271 -2.12 4.68 3.42
N TYR A 272 -1.40 4.66 2.29
CA TYR A 272 0.05 4.76 2.23
C TYR A 272 0.51 6.16 1.81
N ASN A 273 1.71 6.53 2.24
CA ASN A 273 2.42 7.69 1.68
C ASN A 273 3.04 7.31 0.33
N HIS A 274 3.17 8.25 -0.59
CA HIS A 274 3.83 8.03 -1.88
C HIS A 274 5.01 8.98 -2.08
N ILE A 275 5.95 8.58 -2.93
CA ILE A 275 7.12 9.39 -3.27
C ILE A 275 6.73 10.71 -3.95
N PRO A 276 7.56 11.76 -3.83
CA PRO A 276 7.36 12.97 -4.62
C PRO A 276 7.32 12.68 -6.12
N GLY A 277 6.41 13.33 -6.84
CA GLY A 277 6.21 13.12 -8.27
C GLY A 277 5.38 11.88 -8.64
N ASP A 278 4.85 11.15 -7.65
CA ASP A 278 3.93 10.03 -7.89
C ASP A 278 2.58 10.47 -8.48
N GLY A 279 2.18 11.73 -8.24
CA GLY A 279 0.87 12.27 -8.61
C GLY A 279 -0.20 12.02 -7.55
N ARG A 280 0.01 11.04 -6.66
CA ARG A 280 -0.88 10.73 -5.52
C ARG A 280 -0.23 11.05 -4.18
N GLU A 281 0.89 11.78 -4.15
CA GLU A 281 1.70 11.96 -2.94
C GLU A 281 0.99 12.67 -1.78
N LEU A 282 -0.09 13.41 -2.05
CA LEU A 282 -0.96 14.02 -1.04
C LEU A 282 -2.41 13.52 -1.11
N VAL A 283 -2.67 12.43 -1.84
CA VAL A 283 -3.95 11.70 -1.77
C VAL A 283 -3.91 10.86 -0.50
N VAL A 284 -4.79 11.16 0.44
CA VAL A 284 -4.81 10.51 1.75
C VAL A 284 -6.18 9.95 2.06
N THR A 285 -6.21 8.83 2.76
CA THR A 285 -7.43 8.10 3.14
C THR A 285 -7.31 7.67 4.60
N ASN A 286 -8.44 7.49 5.27
CA ASN A 286 -8.50 6.91 6.61
C ASN A 286 -7.58 5.66 6.68
N PRO A 287 -6.64 5.59 7.64
CA PRO A 287 -5.62 4.54 7.68
C PRO A 287 -6.19 3.13 7.88
N THR A 288 -7.43 3.01 8.34
CA THR A 288 -8.11 1.72 8.56
C THR A 288 -8.93 1.26 7.34
N ALA A 289 -8.91 2.00 6.23
CA ALA A 289 -9.75 1.72 5.08
C ALA A 289 -9.44 0.36 4.43
N VAL A 290 -10.48 -0.41 4.13
CA VAL A 290 -10.37 -1.74 3.51
C VAL A 290 -11.13 -1.78 2.19
N LYS A 291 -10.46 -2.27 1.14
CA LYS A 291 -11.10 -2.59 -0.14
C LYS A 291 -11.82 -3.92 -0.04
N ILE A 292 -13.13 -3.89 -0.20
CA ILE A 292 -14.00 -5.05 -0.23
C ILE A 292 -14.25 -5.48 -1.67
N ARG A 293 -14.16 -6.78 -1.93
CA ARG A 293 -14.46 -7.41 -3.22
C ARG A 293 -14.95 -8.83 -3.02
N ALA A 294 -15.51 -9.43 -4.08
CA ALA A 294 -15.75 -10.87 -4.09
C ALA A 294 -14.43 -11.64 -4.26
N GLU A 295 -14.28 -12.72 -3.48
CA GLU A 295 -13.09 -13.58 -3.44
C GLU A 295 -13.50 -15.05 -3.58
N ASP A 296 -14.13 -15.37 -4.72
CA ASP A 296 -14.67 -16.71 -5.00
C ASP A 296 -13.59 -17.79 -4.82
N GLY A 297 -13.94 -18.84 -4.07
CA GLY A 297 -13.07 -19.97 -3.76
C GLY A 297 -12.22 -19.83 -2.50
N ARG A 298 -12.21 -18.68 -1.79
CA ARG A 298 -11.42 -18.56 -0.55
C ARG A 298 -11.96 -19.43 0.60
N GLY A 299 -11.06 -19.78 1.52
CA GLY A 299 -11.44 -20.37 2.80
C GLY A 299 -11.96 -19.32 3.80
N ILE A 300 -12.93 -19.70 4.62
CA ILE A 300 -13.50 -18.92 5.73
C ILE A 300 -13.58 -19.84 6.94
N SER A 301 -13.26 -19.35 8.14
CA SER A 301 -13.28 -20.14 9.37
C SER A 301 -13.86 -19.36 10.55
N GLY A 302 -15.09 -19.70 10.95
CA GLY A 302 -15.69 -19.24 12.20
C GLY A 302 -16.17 -17.79 12.17
N VAL A 303 -16.57 -17.27 11.01
CA VAL A 303 -17.02 -15.89 10.84
C VAL A 303 -18.55 -15.82 10.96
N ASP A 304 -19.07 -14.83 11.68
CA ASP A 304 -20.50 -14.55 11.73
C ASP A 304 -20.95 -13.73 10.52
N ILE A 305 -21.43 -14.41 9.48
CA ILE A 305 -21.99 -13.79 8.27
C ILE A 305 -23.51 -13.62 8.35
N SER A 306 -24.14 -13.89 9.50
CA SER A 306 -25.58 -13.77 9.69
C SER A 306 -26.16 -12.39 9.36
N PRO A 307 -25.44 -11.25 9.50
CA PRO A 307 -25.94 -9.95 9.02
C PRO A 307 -26.35 -9.96 7.55
N PHE A 308 -25.62 -10.70 6.71
CA PHE A 308 -25.84 -10.73 5.27
C PHE A 308 -26.46 -12.03 4.78
N ILE A 309 -26.28 -13.14 5.50
CA ILE A 309 -26.66 -14.48 5.03
C ILE A 309 -27.36 -15.21 6.17
N ASN A 310 -28.68 -15.39 6.05
CA ASN A 310 -29.50 -15.93 7.13
C ASN A 310 -29.56 -17.47 7.15
N GLN A 311 -29.84 -18.09 6.01
CA GLN A 311 -30.07 -19.54 5.93
C GLN A 311 -29.29 -20.14 4.78
N LEU A 312 -28.44 -21.12 5.07
CA LEU A 312 -27.74 -21.85 4.01
C LEU A 312 -28.39 -23.22 3.75
N PRO A 313 -28.25 -23.76 2.52
CA PRO A 313 -28.66 -25.13 2.24
C PRO A 313 -28.07 -26.12 3.26
N HIS A 314 -28.86 -27.14 3.60
CA HIS A 314 -28.51 -28.16 4.60
C HIS A 314 -28.40 -27.65 6.05
N GLY A 315 -28.96 -26.47 6.37
CA GLY A 315 -29.04 -25.97 7.74
C GLY A 315 -27.68 -25.60 8.34
N ARG A 316 -26.71 -25.23 7.49
CA ARG A 316 -25.40 -24.75 7.97
C ARG A 316 -25.58 -23.43 8.74
N SER A 317 -24.93 -23.34 9.89
CA SER A 317 -24.91 -22.11 10.69
C SER A 317 -24.16 -20.99 9.96
N THR A 318 -24.72 -19.79 10.02
CA THR A 318 -24.14 -18.56 9.48
C THR A 318 -23.46 -17.71 10.56
N GLU A 319 -23.74 -17.98 11.83
CA GLU A 319 -23.11 -17.33 13.01
C GLU A 319 -21.68 -17.82 13.27
N LYS A 320 -21.35 -19.04 12.81
CA LYS A 320 -20.00 -19.62 12.88
C LYS A 320 -19.66 -20.26 11.54
N PHE A 321 -19.76 -19.47 10.48
CA PHE A 321 -19.62 -19.97 9.13
C PHE A 321 -18.18 -20.38 8.83
N SER A 322 -18.02 -21.59 8.31
CA SER A 322 -16.75 -22.12 7.84
C SER A 322 -16.92 -22.85 6.52
N THR A 323 -16.01 -22.60 5.57
CA THR A 323 -15.97 -23.28 4.27
C THR A 323 -14.55 -23.25 3.72
N THR A 324 -14.18 -24.23 2.89
CA THR A 324 -12.92 -24.22 2.13
C THR A 324 -13.10 -23.68 0.72
N ASN A 325 -14.34 -23.35 0.32
CA ASN A 325 -14.71 -22.91 -1.03
C ASN A 325 -15.93 -21.99 -0.92
N ALA A 326 -15.69 -20.71 -0.59
CA ALA A 326 -16.74 -19.70 -0.52
C ALA A 326 -17.24 -19.30 -1.91
N SER A 327 -18.53 -19.00 -2.04
CA SER A 327 -19.08 -18.31 -3.22
C SER A 327 -18.70 -16.82 -3.22
N GLY A 328 -18.89 -16.12 -4.33
CA GLY A 328 -18.71 -14.67 -4.41
C GLY A 328 -19.45 -13.86 -3.32
N SER A 329 -20.72 -14.17 -3.03
CA SER A 329 -21.49 -13.45 -2.00
C SER A 329 -21.08 -13.82 -0.57
N THR A 330 -20.80 -15.09 -0.29
CA THR A 330 -20.35 -15.53 1.05
C THR A 330 -18.94 -15.04 1.38
N SER A 331 -18.04 -15.02 0.38
CA SER A 331 -16.70 -14.43 0.53
C SER A 331 -16.76 -12.93 0.77
N GLN A 332 -17.59 -12.20 0.03
CA GLN A 332 -17.74 -10.76 0.23
C GLN A 332 -18.39 -10.41 1.57
N ALA A 333 -19.40 -11.18 2.01
CA ALA A 333 -19.99 -11.04 3.34
C ALA A 333 -18.94 -11.24 4.45
N ALA A 334 -18.16 -12.33 4.37
CA ALA A 334 -17.11 -12.61 5.34
C ALA A 334 -16.02 -11.52 5.31
N ASN A 335 -15.63 -11.05 4.11
CA ASN A 335 -14.64 -10.00 3.94
C ASN A 335 -15.04 -8.70 4.66
N ILE A 336 -16.32 -8.31 4.62
CA ILE A 336 -16.84 -7.17 5.40
C ILE A 336 -16.76 -7.43 6.90
N ILE A 337 -17.22 -8.60 7.37
CA ILE A 337 -17.23 -8.92 8.80
C ILE A 337 -15.80 -8.99 9.37
N GLU A 338 -14.88 -9.60 8.65
CA GLU A 338 -13.46 -9.65 9.00
C GLU A 338 -12.85 -8.24 9.04
N ALA A 339 -13.22 -7.35 8.11
CA ALA A 339 -12.77 -5.96 8.11
C ALA A 339 -13.32 -5.17 9.32
N LEU A 340 -14.58 -5.40 9.69
CA LEU A 340 -15.18 -4.82 10.90
C LEU A 340 -14.51 -5.34 12.17
N GLU A 341 -14.23 -6.65 12.25
CA GLU A 341 -13.48 -7.25 13.35
C GLU A 341 -12.07 -6.65 13.47
N ALA A 342 -11.43 -6.35 12.34
CA ALA A 342 -10.13 -5.67 12.28
C ALA A 342 -10.20 -4.17 12.62
N GLY A 343 -11.38 -3.60 12.84
CA GLY A 343 -11.57 -2.21 13.26
C GLY A 343 -11.55 -1.20 12.11
N THR A 344 -12.01 -1.57 10.91
CA THR A 344 -12.15 -0.62 9.81
C THR A 344 -13.21 0.46 10.09
N GLU A 345 -12.90 1.69 9.71
CA GLU A 345 -13.83 2.83 9.74
C GLU A 345 -14.30 3.23 8.33
N LEU A 346 -13.75 2.60 7.27
CA LEU A 346 -14.07 2.92 5.89
C LEU A 346 -14.01 1.68 4.98
N LEU A 347 -15.14 1.34 4.37
CA LEU A 347 -15.21 0.35 3.31
C LEU A 347 -15.10 1.00 1.93
N LEU A 348 -14.21 0.47 1.10
CA LEU A 348 -14.11 0.85 -0.31
C LEU A 348 -14.69 -0.29 -1.14
N VAL A 349 -15.62 -0.01 -2.05
CA VAL A 349 -16.30 -1.04 -2.84
C VAL A 349 -16.34 -0.62 -4.31
N ASP A 350 -16.07 -1.56 -5.21
CA ASP A 350 -16.21 -1.36 -6.66
C ASP A 350 -17.17 -2.40 -7.22
N GLU A 351 -18.29 -1.96 -7.80
CA GLU A 351 -19.31 -2.81 -8.41
C GLU A 351 -18.72 -3.83 -9.40
N ASP A 352 -17.70 -3.43 -10.17
CA ASP A 352 -17.06 -4.29 -11.18
C ASP A 352 -16.32 -5.50 -10.58
N THR A 353 -16.04 -5.48 -9.27
CA THR A 353 -15.35 -6.56 -8.55
C THR A 353 -16.17 -7.16 -7.41
N ALA A 354 -17.42 -6.74 -7.26
CA ALA A 354 -18.36 -7.23 -6.25
C ALA A 354 -19.25 -8.34 -6.81
N ALA A 355 -19.84 -9.13 -5.93
CA ALA A 355 -20.88 -10.09 -6.31
C ALA A 355 -22.20 -9.35 -6.52
N THR A 356 -22.75 -9.37 -7.74
CA THR A 356 -23.96 -8.60 -8.09
C THR A 356 -25.15 -8.94 -7.19
N ASN A 357 -25.36 -10.22 -6.89
CA ASN A 357 -26.42 -10.70 -6.01
C ASN A 357 -26.23 -10.30 -4.53
N PHE A 358 -25.02 -9.90 -4.15
CA PHE A 358 -24.74 -9.33 -2.84
C PHE A 358 -25.01 -7.82 -2.82
N MET A 359 -24.70 -7.11 -3.91
CA MET A 359 -24.82 -5.66 -3.97
C MET A 359 -26.27 -5.17 -4.05
N ILE A 360 -27.11 -5.84 -4.84
CA ILE A 360 -28.47 -5.38 -5.11
C ILE A 360 -29.46 -6.54 -5.18
N ARG A 361 -30.73 -6.20 -4.98
CA ARG A 361 -31.87 -7.08 -5.28
C ARG A 361 -33.03 -6.22 -5.74
N ASP A 362 -33.42 -6.34 -7.01
CA ASP A 362 -34.48 -5.49 -7.55
C ASP A 362 -35.89 -5.97 -7.12
N ARG A 363 -36.88 -5.12 -7.33
CA ARG A 363 -38.29 -5.41 -7.03
C ARG A 363 -38.81 -6.66 -7.74
N ARG A 364 -38.38 -6.91 -8.98
CA ARG A 364 -38.85 -8.05 -9.79
C ARG A 364 -38.37 -9.36 -9.19
N MET A 365 -37.13 -9.41 -8.73
CA MET A 365 -36.55 -10.58 -8.09
C MET A 365 -37.20 -10.83 -6.73
N GLN A 366 -37.54 -9.78 -5.98
CA GLN A 366 -38.31 -9.90 -4.73
C GLN A 366 -39.71 -10.50 -4.94
N GLU A 367 -40.39 -10.14 -6.04
CA GLU A 367 -41.68 -10.74 -6.41
C GLU A 367 -41.55 -12.20 -6.86
N LEU A 368 -40.51 -12.51 -7.65
CA LEU A 368 -40.32 -13.85 -8.18
C LEU A 368 -39.89 -14.85 -7.09
N ILE A 369 -38.96 -14.43 -6.23
CA ILE A 369 -38.39 -15.24 -5.16
C ILE A 369 -38.72 -14.56 -3.83
N ALA A 370 -39.62 -15.17 -3.06
CA ALA A 370 -39.96 -14.67 -1.73
C ALA A 370 -38.73 -14.62 -0.80
N LYS A 371 -38.71 -13.68 0.16
CA LYS A 371 -37.56 -13.45 1.05
C LYS A 371 -37.13 -14.67 1.86
N ASP A 372 -38.06 -15.55 2.23
CA ASP A 372 -37.77 -16.82 2.93
C ASP A 372 -36.97 -17.82 2.07
N LYS A 373 -36.91 -17.62 0.76
CA LYS A 373 -36.15 -18.44 -0.20
C LYS A 373 -34.90 -17.74 -0.74
N GLU A 374 -34.69 -16.47 -0.41
CA GLU A 374 -33.47 -15.72 -0.72
C GLU A 374 -32.66 -15.51 0.57
N PRO A 375 -31.57 -16.27 0.77
CA PRO A 375 -30.85 -16.21 2.02
C PRO A 375 -29.99 -14.97 2.17
N ILE A 376 -29.73 -14.25 1.08
CA ILE A 376 -28.88 -13.07 1.05
C ILE A 376 -29.73 -11.83 1.39
N THR A 377 -29.21 -11.01 2.28
CA THR A 377 -29.65 -9.64 2.50
C THR A 377 -28.66 -8.73 1.77
N PRO A 378 -29.12 -7.93 0.79
CA PRO A 378 -28.22 -7.18 -0.07
C PRO A 378 -27.54 -6.05 0.69
N PHE A 379 -26.32 -5.69 0.27
CA PHE A 379 -25.48 -4.68 0.91
C PHE A 379 -26.16 -3.32 1.04
N ILE A 380 -26.96 -2.93 0.04
CA ILE A 380 -27.76 -1.69 0.07
C ILE A 380 -28.68 -1.59 1.29
N ASP A 381 -29.18 -2.72 1.81
CA ASP A 381 -30.07 -2.71 2.96
C ASP A 381 -29.31 -2.73 4.30
N LYS A 382 -27.98 -2.86 4.27
CA LYS A 382 -27.08 -2.88 5.45
C LYS A 382 -26.12 -1.70 5.53
N VAL A 383 -25.84 -1.03 4.42
CA VAL A 383 -24.85 0.05 4.34
C VAL A 383 -25.19 1.23 5.27
N GLN A 384 -26.46 1.58 5.42
CA GLN A 384 -26.88 2.62 6.36
C GLN A 384 -26.67 2.21 7.82
N GLN A 385 -26.91 0.93 8.14
CA GLN A 385 -26.73 0.38 9.49
C GLN A 385 -25.24 0.34 9.85
N LEU A 386 -24.37 -0.02 8.90
CA LEU A 386 -22.91 0.07 9.09
C LEU A 386 -22.48 1.47 9.51
N TYR A 387 -22.98 2.51 8.84
CA TYR A 387 -22.63 3.86 9.18
C TYR A 387 -23.25 4.33 10.51
N THR A 388 -24.55 4.09 10.72
CA THR A 388 -25.28 4.64 11.87
C THR A 388 -25.05 3.88 13.17
N GLU A 389 -24.79 2.57 13.13
CA GLU A 389 -24.58 1.73 14.32
C GLU A 389 -23.09 1.52 14.63
N TYR A 390 -22.22 1.46 13.60
CA TYR A 390 -20.79 1.16 13.77
C TYR A 390 -19.87 2.33 13.38
N GLY A 391 -20.40 3.43 12.85
CA GLY A 391 -19.58 4.57 12.40
C GLY A 391 -18.75 4.29 11.15
N VAL A 392 -19.01 3.18 10.46
CA VAL A 392 -18.22 2.75 9.30
C VAL A 392 -18.74 3.41 8.04
N SER A 393 -17.94 4.29 7.44
CA SER A 393 -18.27 4.96 6.18
C SER A 393 -18.08 4.02 4.99
N THR A 394 -18.67 4.37 3.84
CA THR A 394 -18.53 3.59 2.60
C THR A 394 -18.30 4.50 1.41
N ILE A 395 -17.27 4.22 0.61
CA ILE A 395 -17.10 4.79 -0.74
C ILE A 395 -17.35 3.68 -1.75
N LEU A 396 -18.40 3.83 -2.56
CA LEU A 396 -18.86 2.82 -3.51
C LEU A 396 -18.82 3.37 -4.94
N VAL A 397 -18.02 2.73 -5.81
CA VAL A 397 -18.12 2.93 -7.26
C VAL A 397 -19.32 2.12 -7.78
N ILE A 398 -20.25 2.80 -8.44
CA ILE A 398 -21.46 2.18 -9.01
C ILE A 398 -21.80 2.81 -10.36
N GLY A 399 -22.22 1.98 -11.31
CA GLY A 399 -22.67 2.40 -12.64
C GLY A 399 -23.90 1.63 -13.14
N GLY A 400 -24.24 0.49 -12.54
CA GLY A 400 -25.32 -0.39 -12.97
C GLY A 400 -26.66 -0.20 -12.25
N SER A 401 -26.69 0.42 -11.07
CA SER A 401 -27.91 0.57 -10.26
C SER A 401 -28.04 1.96 -9.61
N GLY A 402 -29.23 2.54 -9.72
CA GLY A 402 -29.60 3.81 -9.07
C GLY A 402 -30.21 3.65 -7.68
N ASP A 403 -30.46 2.42 -7.24
CA ASP A 403 -31.12 2.14 -5.96
C ASP A 403 -30.35 2.73 -4.75
N TYR A 404 -29.02 2.84 -4.86
CA TYR A 404 -28.19 3.38 -3.79
C TYR A 404 -28.37 4.89 -3.57
N PHE A 405 -29.05 5.62 -4.48
CA PHE A 405 -29.35 7.03 -4.26
C PHE A 405 -30.23 7.27 -3.03
N ASP A 406 -31.03 6.28 -2.63
CA ASP A 406 -31.89 6.36 -1.44
C ASP A 406 -31.10 6.42 -0.12
N VAL A 407 -29.87 5.91 -0.11
CA VAL A 407 -29.03 5.76 1.09
C VAL A 407 -27.72 6.56 1.01
N ALA A 408 -27.48 7.29 -0.07
CA ALA A 408 -26.24 8.04 -0.27
C ALA A 408 -26.28 9.43 0.37
N ASP A 409 -25.26 9.76 1.14
CA ASP A 409 -25.03 11.11 1.67
C ASP A 409 -24.38 12.03 0.63
N THR A 410 -23.53 11.47 -0.24
CA THR A 410 -22.80 12.22 -1.28
C THR A 410 -22.73 11.41 -2.57
N VAL A 411 -22.95 12.06 -3.72
CA VAL A 411 -22.86 11.42 -5.04
C VAL A 411 -21.95 12.22 -5.96
N ILE A 412 -20.84 11.62 -6.36
CA ILE A 412 -19.82 12.21 -7.22
C ILE A 412 -19.88 11.55 -8.58
N ALA A 413 -20.27 12.29 -9.62
CA ALA A 413 -20.23 11.83 -10.99
C ALA A 413 -18.86 12.11 -11.62
N MET A 414 -18.23 11.07 -12.16
CA MET A 414 -17.06 11.18 -13.01
C MET A 414 -17.52 11.34 -14.47
N ASP A 415 -17.15 12.45 -15.09
CA ASP A 415 -17.35 12.71 -16.51
C ASP A 415 -16.06 13.27 -17.13
N ASN A 416 -15.63 12.69 -18.25
CA ASN A 416 -14.31 12.93 -18.86
C ASN A 416 -13.18 13.11 -17.84
N PHE A 417 -13.07 12.17 -16.88
CA PHE A 417 -12.05 12.14 -15.82
C PHE A 417 -12.12 13.27 -14.79
N GLN A 418 -13.18 14.08 -14.80
CA GLN A 418 -13.42 15.16 -13.84
C GLN A 418 -14.60 14.82 -12.91
N PRO A 419 -14.45 15.05 -11.59
CA PRO A 419 -15.53 14.84 -10.62
C PRO A 419 -16.52 16.02 -10.62
N GLN A 420 -17.81 15.69 -10.45
CA GLN A 420 -18.89 16.64 -10.23
C GLN A 420 -19.73 16.17 -9.05
N ASP A 421 -20.03 17.07 -8.12
CA ASP A 421 -21.02 16.78 -7.09
C ASP A 421 -22.42 16.85 -7.70
N VAL A 422 -23.09 15.69 -7.72
CA VAL A 422 -24.44 15.53 -8.27
C VAL A 422 -25.43 15.05 -7.19
N THR A 423 -25.10 15.27 -5.92
CA THR A 423 -25.88 14.80 -4.76
C THR A 423 -27.33 15.24 -4.83
N GLU A 424 -27.59 16.54 -5.05
CA GLU A 424 -28.96 17.07 -5.16
C GLU A 424 -29.75 16.44 -6.32
N LYS A 425 -29.08 16.20 -7.45
CA LYS A 425 -29.69 15.58 -8.63
C LYS A 425 -30.04 14.12 -8.36
N ALA A 426 -29.15 13.37 -7.70
CA ALA A 426 -29.39 11.98 -7.33
C ALA A 426 -30.58 11.86 -6.36
N GLN A 427 -30.65 12.72 -5.34
CA GLN A 427 -31.78 12.77 -4.40
C GLN A 427 -33.10 13.12 -5.08
N LEU A 428 -33.09 14.01 -6.08
CA LEU A 428 -34.29 14.33 -6.87
C LEU A 428 -34.75 13.13 -7.70
N ILE A 429 -33.81 12.39 -8.30
CA ILE A 429 -34.12 11.18 -9.08
C ILE A 429 -34.74 10.11 -8.17
N ALA A 430 -34.15 9.85 -7.00
CA ALA A 430 -34.68 8.92 -6.00
C ALA A 430 -36.13 9.26 -5.60
N LYS A 431 -36.45 10.55 -5.40
CA LYS A 431 -37.81 11.02 -5.10
C LYS A 431 -38.79 10.84 -6.26
N ASN A 432 -38.34 11.07 -7.50
CA ASN A 432 -39.18 11.00 -8.70
C ASN A 432 -39.42 9.56 -9.18
N TYR A 433 -38.47 8.66 -8.93
CA TYR A 433 -38.50 7.27 -9.33
C TYR A 433 -38.38 6.38 -8.10
N PHE A 434 -39.46 6.32 -7.33
CA PHE A 434 -39.50 5.55 -6.09
C PHE A 434 -39.16 4.08 -6.34
N THR A 435 -38.22 3.56 -5.57
CA THR A 435 -37.91 2.13 -5.58
C THR A 435 -39.04 1.40 -4.86
N GLU A 436 -39.82 0.59 -5.58
CA GLU A 436 -40.85 -0.26 -4.96
C GLU A 436 -40.25 -1.42 -4.15
N ARG A 437 -38.92 -1.43 -3.94
CA ARG A 437 -38.19 -2.47 -3.20
C ARG A 437 -38.65 -2.49 -1.75
N THR A 438 -38.80 -3.68 -1.20
CA THR A 438 -38.97 -3.85 0.26
C THR A 438 -37.60 -3.94 0.90
N ALA A 439 -37.34 -3.14 1.95
CA ALA A 439 -36.08 -3.22 2.69
C ALA A 439 -35.96 -4.56 3.44
N GLU A 440 -34.83 -5.24 3.28
CA GLU A 440 -34.60 -6.58 3.83
C GLU A 440 -33.57 -6.62 4.97
N GLY A 441 -33.01 -5.45 5.33
CA GLY A 441 -31.93 -5.27 6.30
C GLY A 441 -32.31 -5.47 7.77
N GLY A 442 -33.60 -5.68 8.08
CA GLY A 442 -34.06 -5.73 9.47
C GLY A 442 -33.90 -4.39 10.20
N LYS A 443 -33.90 -4.42 11.55
CA LYS A 443 -33.78 -3.20 12.38
C LYS A 443 -32.35 -2.82 12.75
N ASN A 444 -31.48 -3.82 12.87
CA ASN A 444 -30.09 -3.66 13.29
C ASN A 444 -29.16 -4.32 12.25
N PHE A 445 -27.88 -3.96 12.24
CA PHE A 445 -26.89 -4.59 11.36
C PHE A 445 -26.76 -6.10 11.63
N GLY A 446 -26.57 -6.49 12.89
CA GLY A 446 -26.50 -7.89 13.34
C GLY A 446 -27.62 -8.27 14.31
N THR A 447 -27.52 -9.46 14.91
CA THR A 447 -28.47 -9.98 15.90
C THR A 447 -28.31 -9.38 17.29
#